data_AF-A0A2G6KP98-F1
#
_entry.id   AF-A0A2G6KP98-F1
#
_cell.length_a   1.000
_cell.length_b   1.000
_cell.length_c   1.000
_cell.angle_alpha   90.00
_cell.angle_beta   90.00
_cell.angle_gamma   90.00
#
_symmetry.space_group_name_H-M   'P 1'
#
loop_
_entity.id
_entity.type
_entity.pdbx_description
1 polymer ?
#
loop_
_entity_poly.entity_id
_entity_poly.type
_entity_poly.pdbx_seq_one_letter_code
_entity_poly.pdbx_strand_id
1 'polypeptide(L)' 'TLLMLVSAFAGREAILNAYESAVAQRYRFFSYGDAMFITRNPNVKELP' A
#
# COMPACT_ATOMS: atom_id res chain seq x y z
N THR A 1 -0.81 11.01 -6.99
CA THR A 1 -1.00 9.94 -7.99
C THR A 1 -0.35 8.62 -7.59
N LEU A 2 0.85 8.60 -6.98
CA LEU A 2 1.53 7.34 -6.60
C LEU A 2 0.67 6.39 -5.74
N LEU A 3 -0.13 6.93 -4.82
CA LEU A 3 -1.04 6.11 -4.02
C LEU A 3 -2.06 5.36 -4.88
N MET A 4 -2.58 5.98 -5.95
CA MET A 4 -3.48 5.31 -6.91
C MET A 4 -2.76 4.21 -7.69
N LEU A 5 -1.51 4.45 -8.13
CA LEU A 5 -0.71 3.46 -8.84
C LEU A 5 -0.45 2.21 -7.97
N VAL A 6 -0.03 2.42 -6.73
CA VAL A 6 0.22 1.31 -5.79
C VAL A 6 -1.08 0.61 -5.40
N SER A 7 -2.20 1.35 -5.27
CA SER A 7 -3.53 0.77 -5.05
C SER A 7 -4.02 -0.09 -6.22
N ALA A 8 -3.73 0.30 -7.46
CA ALA A 8 -4.06 -0.51 -8.64
C ALA A 8 -3.21 -1.78 -8.70
N PHE A 9 -1.95 -1.72 -8.22
CA PHE A 9 -1.05 -2.87 -8.19
C PHE A 9 -1.38 -3.89 -7.09
N ALA A 10 -1.71 -3.43 -5.88
CA ALA A 10 -1.84 -4.29 -4.70
C ALA A 10 -3.26 -4.37 -4.12
N GLY A 11 -4.23 -3.72 -4.75
CA GLY A 11 -5.59 -3.59 -4.24
C GLY A 11 -5.75 -2.41 -3.28
N ARG A 12 -6.81 -1.64 -3.45
CA ARG A 12 -7.06 -0.41 -2.67
C ARG A 12 -7.21 -0.67 -1.17
N GLU A 13 -7.99 -1.66 -0.77
CA GLU A 13 -8.24 -1.94 0.66
C GLU A 13 -6.96 -2.38 1.39
N ALA A 14 -6.16 -3.25 0.76
CA ALA A 14 -4.89 -3.69 1.33
C ALA A 14 -3.92 -2.52 1.54
N ILE A 15 -3.82 -1.62 0.56
CA ILE A 15 -2.96 -0.43 0.67
C ILE A 15 -3.45 0.54 1.73
N LEU A 16 -4.77 0.78 1.84
CA LEU A 16 -5.32 1.67 2.87
C LEU A 16 -5.07 1.12 4.28
N ASN A 17 -5.33 -0.18 4.51
CA ASN A 17 -5.09 -0.82 5.81
C ASN A 17 -3.59 -0.79 6.19
N ALA A 18 -2.70 -1.02 5.22
CA ALA A 18 -1.26 -0.91 5.43
C ALA A 18 -0.84 0.54 5.76
N TYR A 19 -1.45 1.52 5.10
CA TYR A 19 -1.18 2.94 5.35
C TYR A 19 -1.61 3.36 6.75
N GLU A 20 -2.81 2.97 7.20
CA GLU A 20 -3.28 3.21 8.57
C GLU A 20 -2.32 2.61 9.61
N SER A 21 -1.88 1.37 9.38
CA SER A 21 -0.92 0.68 10.25
C SER A 21 0.43 1.41 10.29
N ALA A 22 0.93 1.91 9.16
CA ALA A 22 2.17 2.67 9.06
C ALA A 22 2.07 4.03 9.76
N VAL A 23 0.91 4.70 9.69
CA VAL A 23 0.65 5.94 10.44
C VAL A 23 0.65 5.68 11.95
N ALA A 24 -0.05 4.64 12.41
CA ALA A 24 -0.09 4.27 13.83
C ALA A 24 1.31 3.97 14.39
N GLN A 25 2.17 3.35 13.57
CA GLN A 25 3.56 3.04 13.92
C GLN A 25 4.54 4.18 13.62
N ARG A 26 4.06 5.34 13.18
CA ARG A 26 4.87 6.54 12.89
C ARG A 26 5.99 6.32 11.88
N TYR A 27 5.72 5.57 10.82
CA TYR A 27 6.61 5.46 9.68
C TYR A 27 6.81 6.83 9.02
N ARG A 28 7.99 7.03 8.43
CA ARG A 28 8.31 8.25 7.68
C ARG A 28 7.76 8.09 6.27
N PHE A 29 7.05 9.10 5.78
CA PHE A 29 6.47 9.10 4.43
C PHE A 29 7.23 10.04 3.50
N PHE A 30 6.84 10.06 2.22
CA PHE A 30 7.45 10.85 1.13
C PHE A 30 8.87 10.42 0.76
N SER A 31 9.62 11.32 0.10
CA SER A 31 10.79 10.99 -0.71
C SER A 31 11.95 10.35 0.05
N TYR A 32 12.11 10.63 1.35
CA TYR A 32 13.15 10.08 2.21
C TYR A 32 12.57 9.26 3.37
N GLY A 33 11.34 8.79 3.17
CA GLY A 33 10.62 7.96 4.11
C GLY A 33 11.11 6.52 4.13
N ASP A 34 10.32 5.69 4.77
CA ASP A 34 10.52 4.26 4.81
C ASP A 34 9.90 3.62 3.54
N ALA A 35 10.20 2.34 3.31
CA ALA A 35 9.77 1.61 2.13
C ALA A 35 8.71 0.55 2.44
N MET A 36 7.90 0.23 1.44
CA MET A 36 6.94 -0.88 1.48
C MET A 36 7.39 -1.94 0.47
N PHE A 37 7.52 -3.19 0.92
CA PHE A 37 7.80 -4.33 0.05
C PHE A 37 6.51 -5.10 -0.21
N ILE A 38 6.13 -5.22 -1.48
CA ILE A 38 4.87 -5.85 -1.89
C ILE A 38 5.19 -7.10 -2.69
N THR A 39 4.70 -8.25 -2.22
CA THR A 39 4.79 -9.53 -2.93
C THR A 39 3.46 -9.86 -3.62
N ARG A 40 3.51 -10.70 -4.65
CA ARG A 40 2.30 -11.22 -5.30
C ARG A 40 1.42 -11.93 -4.27
N ASN A 41 0.19 -11.43 -4.10
CA ASN A 41 -0.85 -12.11 -3.34
C ASN A 41 -1.84 -12.76 -4.33
N PRO A 42 -1.88 -14.10 -4.43
CA PRO A 42 -2.75 -14.80 -5.37
C PRO A 42 -4.25 -14.68 -5.02
N ASN A 43 -4.59 -14.17 -3.84
CA ASN A 43 -5.96 -14.09 -3.34
C ASN A 43 -6.59 -12.71 -3.51
N VAL A 44 -5.90 -11.76 -4.16
CA VAL A 44 -6.49 -10.47 -4.50
C VAL A 44 -7.57 -10.74 -5.55
N LYS A 45 -8.83 -10.46 -5.20
CA LYS A 45 -9.93 -10.48 -6.16
C LYS A 45 -9.61 -9.44 -7.22
N GLU A 46 -9.57 -9.85 -8.49
CA GLU A 46 -9.46 -8.91 -9.60
C GLU A 46 -10.55 -7.84 -9.46
N LEU A 47 -10.16 -6.58 -9.65
CA LEU A 47 -11.14 -5.53 -9.87
C LEU A 47 -12.02 -5.96 -11.06
N PRO A 48 -13.36 -5.82 -10.97
CA PRO A 48 -14.22 -6.09 -12.12
C PRO A 48 -13.82 -5.27 -13.35
#